data_AF-A0A2M7GQ90-F1
#
_entry.id   AF-A0A2M7GQ90-F1
#
_cell.length_a   1.000
_cell.length_b   1.000
_cell.length_c   1.000
_cell.angle_alpha   90.00
_cell.angle_beta   90.00
_cell.angle_gamma   90.00
#
_symmetry.space_group_name_H-M   'P 1'
#
loop_
_entity.id
_entity.type
_entity.pdbx_description
1 polymer ?
#
loop_
_entity_poly.entity_id
_entity_poly.type
_entity_poly.pdbx_seq_one_letter_code
_entity_poly.pdbx_strand_id
1 'polypeptide(L)'
;IRPAASESLAVTKSKRAEVRIPFGNLVELGLVKPGDTLYCPKGKRTARVRADGSILSGKIEGSIHKVGAEIQNAPSCNGWTFWHVRTKGAYAPIDTLRAEIRAAMEA
;
A
#
# COMPACT_ATOMS: atom_id res chain seq x y z
N ILE A 1 8.13 -51.89 -19.53
CA ILE A 1 8.68 -50.66 -20.16
C ILE A 1 8.58 -49.54 -19.13
N ARG A 2 9.71 -49.04 -18.61
CA ARG A 2 9.74 -47.79 -17.82
C ARG A 2 9.70 -46.62 -18.81
N PRO A 3 8.93 -45.56 -18.52
CA PRO A 3 9.35 -44.19 -18.83
C PRO A 3 9.23 -43.36 -17.55
N ALA A 4 10.27 -42.72 -17.04
CA ALA A 4 11.09 -41.62 -17.57
C ALA A 4 10.88 -40.45 -16.60
N ALA A 5 11.98 -39.98 -16.01
CA ALA A 5 12.02 -38.93 -15.01
C ALA A 5 11.34 -37.65 -15.51
N SER A 6 10.56 -37.02 -14.64
CA SER A 6 10.19 -35.61 -14.75
C SER A 6 10.79 -34.89 -13.55
N GLU A 7 12.12 -34.76 -13.56
CA GLU A 7 12.75 -33.57 -12.99
C GLU A 7 12.16 -32.36 -13.71
N SER A 8 12.01 -31.23 -13.00
CA SER A 8 11.54 -29.92 -13.50
C SER A 8 10.06 -29.59 -13.26
N LEU A 9 9.56 -29.77 -12.04
CA LEU A 9 8.47 -28.92 -11.54
C LEU A 9 9.02 -28.04 -10.42
N ALA A 10 9.90 -27.12 -10.78
CA ALA A 10 10.12 -25.91 -10.00
C ALA A 10 8.82 -25.10 -10.06
N VAL A 11 7.88 -25.42 -9.17
CA VAL A 11 6.66 -24.65 -8.96
C VAL A 11 7.13 -23.28 -8.49
N THR A 12 7.27 -22.36 -9.46
CA THR A 12 7.47 -20.95 -9.19
C THR A 12 6.26 -20.53 -8.37
N LYS A 13 6.45 -20.33 -7.05
CA LYS A 13 5.39 -19.96 -6.10
C LYS A 13 4.52 -18.91 -6.78
N SER A 14 3.30 -19.29 -7.12
CA SER A 14 2.44 -18.48 -7.95
C SER A 14 2.22 -17.15 -7.22
N LYS A 15 2.44 -16.04 -7.93
CA LYS A 15 2.27 -14.62 -7.55
C LYS A 15 0.87 -14.26 -6.98
N ARG A 16 0.03 -15.26 -6.75
CA ARG A 16 -1.38 -15.24 -6.35
C ARG A 16 -1.59 -15.58 -4.85
N ALA A 17 -0.55 -16.02 -4.13
CA ALA A 17 -0.56 -16.27 -2.69
C ALA A 17 0.16 -15.19 -1.87
N GLU A 18 0.35 -14.00 -2.45
CA GLU A 18 1.00 -12.90 -1.74
C GLU A 18 0.05 -12.38 -0.65
N VAL A 19 0.54 -12.28 0.59
CA VAL A 19 -0.28 -11.91 1.75
C VAL A 19 -0.91 -10.53 1.50
N ARG A 20 -2.24 -10.47 1.61
CA ARG A 20 -2.98 -9.22 1.46
C ARG A 20 -2.74 -8.34 2.68
N ILE A 21 -2.00 -7.26 2.48
CA ILE A 21 -1.70 -6.25 3.51
C ILE A 21 -2.62 -5.04 3.29
N PRO A 22 -3.63 -4.82 4.15
CA PRO A 22 -4.45 -3.62 4.10
C PRO A 22 -3.67 -2.42 4.65
N PHE A 23 -4.15 -1.20 4.36
CA PHE A 23 -3.51 0.02 4.86
C PHE A 23 -3.53 0.12 6.40
N GLY A 24 -4.55 -0.44 7.05
CA GLY A 24 -4.65 -0.51 8.51
C GLY A 24 -3.40 -1.11 9.16
N ASN A 25 -2.80 -2.15 8.57
CA ASN A 25 -1.58 -2.77 9.10
C ASN A 25 -0.40 -1.79 9.18
N LEU A 26 -0.29 -0.85 8.22
CA LEU A 26 0.77 0.17 8.29
C LEU A 26 0.56 1.09 9.50
N VAL A 27 -0.70 1.33 9.86
CA VAL A 27 -1.07 2.13 11.02
C VAL A 27 -0.83 1.36 12.32
N GLU A 28 -1.26 0.10 12.37
CA GLU A 28 -1.10 -0.78 13.53
C GLU A 28 0.38 -1.07 13.86
N LEU A 29 1.22 -1.23 12.83
CA LEU A 29 2.66 -1.43 12.98
C LEU A 29 3.43 -0.11 13.24
N GLY A 30 2.74 1.03 13.25
CA GLY A 30 3.35 2.35 13.50
C GLY A 30 4.26 2.86 12.37
N LEU A 31 4.24 2.22 11.20
CA LEU A 31 4.94 2.68 9.99
C LEU A 31 4.34 3.98 9.45
N VAL A 32 3.04 4.15 9.67
CA VAL A 32 2.31 5.41 9.46
C VAL A 32 1.48 5.68 10.70
N LYS A 33 1.58 6.87 11.29
CA LYS A 33 0.90 7.17 12.55
C LYS A 33 -0.43 7.89 12.32
N PRO A 34 -1.44 7.69 13.18
CA PRO A 34 -2.61 8.55 13.18
C PRO A 34 -2.19 10.02 13.36
N GLY A 35 -2.71 10.89 12.50
CA GLY A 35 -2.31 12.29 12.41
C GLY A 35 -1.24 12.58 11.34
N ASP A 36 -0.54 11.57 10.84
CA ASP A 36 0.43 11.76 9.74
C ASP A 36 -0.25 12.29 8.49
N THR A 37 0.52 13.05 7.71
CA THR A 37 0.06 13.61 6.45
C THR A 37 0.59 12.78 5.28
N LEU A 38 -0.32 12.24 4.49
CA LEU A 38 -0.05 11.69 3.17
C LEU A 38 -0.11 12.79 2.11
N TYR A 39 0.73 12.67 1.10
CA TYR A 39 0.86 13.63 0.01
C TYR A 39 0.57 12.96 -1.32
N CYS A 40 -0.01 13.71 -2.26
CA CYS A 40 -0.07 13.25 -3.64
C CYS A 40 1.34 13.35 -4.30
N PRO A 41 1.58 12.70 -5.45
CA PRO A 41 2.92 12.65 -6.05
C PRO A 41 3.50 14.03 -6.42
N LYS A 42 2.62 15.02 -6.63
CA LYS A 42 3.00 16.41 -6.94
C LYS A 42 2.91 17.35 -5.72
N GLY A 43 2.67 16.83 -4.51
CA GLY A 43 2.56 17.61 -3.27
C GLY A 43 1.37 18.58 -3.17
N LYS A 44 0.56 18.74 -4.22
CA LYS A 44 -0.56 19.71 -4.27
C LYS A 44 -1.72 19.39 -3.34
N ARG A 45 -1.84 18.13 -2.90
CA ARG A 45 -3.00 17.62 -2.16
C ARG A 45 -2.52 16.70 -1.06
N THR A 46 -3.20 16.75 0.06
CA THR A 46 -2.82 16.03 1.28
C THR A 46 -4.01 15.33 1.90
N ALA A 47 -3.75 14.28 2.66
CA ALA A 47 -4.73 13.61 3.49
C ALA A 47 -4.13 13.28 4.85
N ARG A 48 -4.90 13.40 5.92
CA ARG A 48 -4.49 13.00 7.27
C ARG A 48 -4.90 11.56 7.54
N VAL A 49 -4.02 10.80 8.15
CA VAL A 49 -4.28 9.41 8.54
C VAL A 49 -5.07 9.37 9.84
N ARG A 50 -6.09 8.51 9.91
CA ARG A 50 -6.90 8.27 11.10
C ARG A 50 -6.52 6.94 11.76
N ALA A 51 -6.87 6.80 13.03
CA ALA A 51 -6.54 5.62 13.83
C ALA A 51 -7.19 4.32 13.36
N ASP A 52 -8.29 4.42 12.63
CA ASP A 52 -9.04 3.29 12.05
C ASP A 52 -8.50 2.85 10.67
N GLY A 53 -7.40 3.45 10.20
CA GLY A 53 -6.85 3.18 8.87
C GLY A 53 -7.60 3.87 7.72
N SER A 54 -8.52 4.78 8.01
CA SER A 54 -9.06 5.70 7.01
C SER A 54 -8.15 6.93 6.84
N ILE A 55 -8.37 7.69 5.76
CA ILE A 55 -7.71 8.96 5.53
C ILE A 55 -8.75 10.06 5.28
N LEU A 56 -8.41 11.29 5.69
CA LEU A 56 -9.27 12.46 5.56
C LEU A 56 -8.55 13.54 4.74
N SER A 57 -9.16 13.98 3.64
CA SER A 57 -8.69 15.12 2.84
C SER A 57 -9.78 16.17 2.73
N GLY A 58 -9.60 17.30 3.41
CA GLY A 58 -10.64 18.33 3.52
C GLY A 58 -11.89 17.76 4.19
N LYS A 59 -12.96 17.56 3.42
CA LYS A 59 -14.24 16.95 3.87
C LYS A 59 -14.43 15.50 3.40
N ILE A 60 -13.48 14.96 2.65
CA ILE A 60 -13.57 13.64 2.03
C ILE A 60 -12.90 12.61 2.92
N GLU A 61 -13.66 11.61 3.34
CA GLU A 61 -13.20 10.53 4.21
C GLU A 61 -13.43 9.14 3.60
N GLY A 62 -12.47 8.26 3.83
CA GLY A 62 -12.59 6.83 3.55
C GLY A 62 -11.25 6.15 3.36
N SER A 63 -11.26 5.07 2.58
CA SER A 63 -10.03 4.35 2.26
C SER A 63 -9.08 5.18 1.38
N ILE A 64 -7.79 4.82 1.38
CA ILE A 64 -6.77 5.44 0.53
C ILE A 64 -7.14 5.46 -0.96
N HIS A 65 -7.92 4.48 -1.43
CA HIS A 65 -8.39 4.36 -2.80
C HIS A 65 -9.58 5.28 -3.07
N LYS A 66 -10.60 5.27 -2.19
CA LYS A 66 -11.80 6.10 -2.33
C LYS A 66 -11.44 7.58 -2.32
N VAL A 67 -10.66 8.00 -1.32
CA VAL A 67 -10.26 9.41 -1.17
C VAL A 67 -9.35 9.83 -2.32
N GLY A 68 -8.43 8.97 -2.76
CA GLY A 68 -7.59 9.24 -3.93
C GLY A 68 -8.38 9.35 -5.25
N ALA A 69 -9.45 8.57 -5.42
CA ALA A 69 -10.32 8.61 -6.59
C ALA A 69 -11.13 9.91 -6.62
N GLU A 70 -11.77 10.26 -5.50
CA GLU A 70 -12.58 11.48 -5.34
C GLU A 70 -11.75 12.74 -5.61
N ILE A 71 -10.54 12.79 -5.03
CA ILE A 71 -9.60 13.90 -5.20
C ILE A 71 -9.14 14.07 -6.66
N GLN A 72 -9.02 12.97 -7.39
CA GLN A 72 -8.63 12.99 -8.80
C GLN A 72 -9.82 13.18 -9.74
N ASN A 73 -11.05 13.21 -9.21
CA ASN A 73 -12.28 13.16 -10.00
C ASN A 73 -12.25 11.99 -11.00
N ALA A 74 -11.84 10.82 -10.51
CA ALA A 74 -11.66 9.60 -11.30
C ALA A 74 -12.52 8.46 -10.72
N PRO A 75 -12.96 7.49 -11.53
CA PRO A 75 -13.78 6.38 -11.05
C PRO A 75 -13.04 5.44 -10.10
N SER A 76 -11.71 5.42 -10.16
CA SER A 76 -10.87 4.63 -9.25
C SER A 76 -9.48 5.25 -9.10
N CYS A 77 -8.77 4.83 -8.05
CA CYS A 77 -7.39 5.24 -7.78
C CYS A 77 -6.65 4.10 -7.09
N ASN A 78 -5.42 3.82 -7.55
CA ASN A 78 -4.49 3.00 -6.79
C ASN A 78 -3.87 3.85 -5.66
N GLY A 79 -4.46 3.77 -4.46
CA GLY A 79 -4.03 4.58 -3.31
C GLY A 79 -2.60 4.30 -2.87
N TRP A 80 -2.08 3.09 -3.10
CA TRP A 80 -0.74 2.69 -2.66
C TRP A 80 0.39 3.44 -3.36
N THR A 81 0.21 3.71 -4.66
CA THR A 81 1.19 4.46 -5.46
C THR A 81 0.86 5.94 -5.55
N PHE A 82 -0.39 6.32 -5.31
CA PHE A 82 -0.81 7.72 -5.33
C PHE A 82 -0.37 8.45 -4.06
N TRP A 83 -0.58 7.86 -2.88
CA TRP A 83 -0.22 8.49 -1.63
C TRP A 83 1.24 8.25 -1.28
N HIS A 84 1.89 9.31 -0.82
CA HIS A 84 3.28 9.31 -0.42
C HIS A 84 3.41 9.78 1.02
N VAL A 85 4.32 9.18 1.76
CA VAL A 85 4.81 9.69 3.04
C VAL A 85 6.07 10.51 2.81
N ARG A 86 6.35 11.44 3.72
CA ARG A 86 7.60 12.21 3.70
C ARG A 86 8.66 11.47 4.52
N THR A 87 9.65 10.91 3.85
CA THR A 87 10.75 10.15 4.47
C THR A 87 12.07 10.81 4.14
N LYS A 88 12.85 11.20 5.17
CA LYS A 88 14.21 11.77 5.01
C LYS A 88 14.31 12.91 3.98
N GLY A 89 13.27 13.73 3.88
CA GLY A 89 13.22 14.88 2.95
C GLY A 89 12.66 14.57 1.56
N ALA A 90 12.40 13.30 1.21
CA ALA A 90 11.77 12.90 -0.05
C ALA A 90 10.34 12.37 0.16
N TYR A 91 9.57 12.31 -0.92
CA TYR A 91 8.27 11.64 -0.95
C TYR A 91 8.45 10.20 -1.41
N ALA A 92 8.04 9.24 -0.59
CA ALA A 92 8.06 7.82 -0.92
C ALA A 92 6.62 7.30 -0.99
N PRO A 93 6.23 6.54 -2.03
CA PRO A 93 4.91 5.91 -2.09
C PRO A 93 4.67 5.03 -0.86
N ILE A 94 3.45 5.03 -0.32
CA ILE A 94 3.13 4.16 0.83
C ILE A 94 3.23 2.67 0.49
N ASP A 95 3.25 2.31 -0.79
CA ASP A 95 3.53 0.95 -1.26
C ASP A 95 4.91 0.43 -0.81
N THR A 96 5.90 1.30 -0.60
CA THR A 96 7.22 0.86 -0.12
C THR A 96 7.12 0.27 1.30
N LEU A 97 6.32 0.90 2.16
CA LEU A 97 6.04 0.43 3.52
C LEU A 97 5.28 -0.91 3.50
N ARG A 98 4.40 -1.10 2.52
CA ARG A 98 3.71 -2.38 2.32
C ARG A 98 4.69 -3.49 1.92
N ALA A 99 5.67 -3.18 1.06
CA ALA A 99 6.71 -4.12 0.69
C ALA A 99 7.62 -4.48 1.88
N GLU A 100 7.93 -3.52 2.77
CA GLU A 100 8.69 -3.78 4.00
C GLU A 100 7.98 -4.77 4.93
N ILE A 101 6.67 -4.59 5.16
CA ILE A 101 5.87 -5.56 5.93
C ILE A 101 5.95 -6.94 5.29
N ARG A 102 5.80 -6.99 3.96
CA ARG A 102 5.76 -8.25 3.22
C ARG A 102 7.08 -9.01 3.32
N ALA A 103 8.20 -8.30 3.17
CA ALA A 103 9.54 -8.85 3.36
C ALA A 103 9.76 -9.35 4.80
N ALA A 104 9.21 -8.64 5.80
CA ALA A 104 9.30 -9.06 7.20
C ALA A 104 8.43 -10.31 7.52
N MET A 105 7.39 -10.60 6.74
CA MET A 105 6.57 -11.81 6.90
C MET A 105 7.17 -13.05 6.23
N GLU A 106 8.08 -12.85 5.27
CA GLU A 106 8.79 -13.94 4.57
C GLU A 106 10.14 -14.29 5.20
N ALA A 107 10.61 -13.49 6.15
CA ALA A 107 11.84 -13.70 6.94
C ALA A 107 11.58 -14.60 8.16
#